data_AF-A0A971UCQ7-F1
#
_entry.id   AF-A0A971UCQ7-F1
#
_cell.length_a   1.000
_cell.length_b   1.000
_cell.length_c   1.000
_cell.angle_alpha   90.00
_cell.angle_beta   90.00
_cell.angle_gamma   90.00
#
_symmetry.space_group_name_H-M   'P 1'
#
loop_
_entity.id
_entity.type
_entity.pdbx_description
1 polymer ?
#
loop_
_entity_poly.entity_id
_entity_poly.type
_entity_poly.pdbx_seq_one_letter_code
_entity_poly.pdbx_strand_id
1 'polypeptide(L)'
;MRLREAEEAADQGQLEEACQLLLQSDLRQYLPGKRLSARVAGELAERGRRRVIQGNLSAGWQDLQAARSLAGDISAVLAAREEIVALTLSEAESQVENGDPARAIALLEALERMLVQDEPLRWLKEVARRLESARLALRGRRFLLWVDGVGGYLVCLGNEVILGQACPGCRVEIPIQADLSRRHATIVRQGDGYVIEPWQATRINGQTIHGMTLLSDQDEIALGQTVRLCFRQPHALSASARLDFVSHHRTAPSADGVLLMAESCVLGPKWQNHVVCRDWQGDVVLYRRDGDLCCRAMEAIEIDGRLCDGRGQLHQNSHVTGSDFSMSLEELP
;
A
#
# COMPACT_ATOMS: atom_id res chain seq x y z
N MET A 1 -22.32 29.53 42.48
CA MET A 1 -23.20 28.51 41.84
C MET A 1 -22.39 27.70 40.84
N ARG A 2 -21.89 28.30 39.74
CA ARG A 2 -21.10 27.61 38.71
C ARG A 2 -19.84 26.85 39.16
N LEU A 3 -19.13 27.30 40.21
CA LEU A 3 -17.97 26.54 40.72
C LEU A 3 -18.39 25.21 41.34
N ARG A 4 -19.49 25.21 42.10
CA ARG A 4 -20.02 24.02 42.77
C ARG A 4 -20.55 23.00 41.76
N GLU A 5 -21.22 23.48 40.70
CA GLU A 5 -21.66 22.65 39.57
C GLU A 5 -20.47 21.99 38.87
N ALA A 6 -19.39 22.74 38.63
CA ALA A 6 -18.16 22.19 38.04
C ALA A 6 -17.45 21.18 38.98
N GLU A 7 -17.47 21.41 40.30
CA GLU A 7 -16.95 20.46 41.30
C GLU A 7 -17.78 19.17 41.31
N GLU A 8 -19.10 19.28 41.34
CA GLU A 8 -20.03 18.15 41.33
C GLU A 8 -19.91 17.31 40.04
N ALA A 9 -19.81 17.96 38.88
CA ALA A 9 -19.58 17.26 37.60
C ALA A 9 -18.23 16.52 37.58
N ALA A 10 -17.17 17.15 38.08
CA ALA A 10 -15.85 16.52 38.18
C ALA A 10 -15.85 15.32 39.14
N ASP A 11 -16.49 15.44 40.31
CA ASP A 11 -16.59 14.35 41.29
C ASP A 11 -17.43 13.17 40.76
N GLN A 12 -18.35 13.41 39.82
CA GLN A 12 -19.12 12.39 39.11
C GLN A 12 -18.37 11.78 37.89
N GLY A 13 -17.14 12.24 37.60
CA GLY A 13 -16.35 11.79 36.47
C GLY A 13 -16.82 12.33 35.11
N GLN A 14 -17.71 13.32 35.09
CA GLN A 14 -18.19 14.00 33.88
C GLN A 14 -17.19 15.09 33.44
N LEU A 15 -16.01 14.65 33.02
CA LEU A 15 -14.87 15.54 32.76
C LEU A 15 -15.12 16.55 31.64
N GLU A 16 -15.90 16.18 30.61
CA GLU A 16 -16.29 17.06 29.52
C GLU A 16 -17.17 18.22 30.00
N GLU A 17 -18.15 17.93 30.86
CA GLU A 17 -19.06 18.92 31.43
C GLU A 17 -18.33 19.85 32.40
N ALA A 18 -17.51 19.27 33.29
CA ALA A 18 -16.64 20.04 34.18
C ALA A 18 -15.68 20.96 33.40
N CYS A 19 -15.07 20.46 32.32
CA CYS A 19 -14.21 21.23 31.44
C CYS A 19 -14.96 22.40 30.79
N GLN A 20 -16.14 22.15 30.24
CA GLN A 20 -16.95 23.19 29.61
C GLN A 20 -17.35 24.30 30.60
N LEU A 21 -17.81 23.94 31.80
CA LEU A 21 -18.18 24.89 32.85
C LEU A 21 -17.00 25.76 33.30
N LEU A 22 -15.81 25.18 33.38
CA LEU A 22 -14.57 25.87 33.73
C LEU A 22 -14.07 26.80 32.60
N LEU A 23 -14.22 26.41 31.34
CA LEU A 23 -13.81 27.23 30.19
C LEU A 23 -14.71 28.45 30.00
N GLN A 24 -16.03 28.30 30.19
CA GLN A 24 -17.04 29.33 29.95
C GLN A 24 -17.16 30.38 31.07
N SER A 25 -16.35 30.29 32.12
CA SER A 25 -16.49 31.14 33.31
C SER A 25 -15.18 31.81 33.73
N ASP A 26 -15.28 32.94 34.43
CA ASP A 26 -14.14 33.63 35.03
C ASP A 26 -13.58 32.90 36.27
N LEU A 27 -14.08 31.69 36.57
CA LEU A 27 -13.66 30.89 37.72
C LEU A 27 -12.14 30.61 37.72
N ARG A 28 -11.55 30.50 36.53
CA ARG A 28 -10.10 30.29 36.33
C ARG A 28 -9.23 31.46 36.79
N GLN A 29 -9.82 32.62 37.07
CA GLN A 29 -9.08 33.79 37.59
C GLN A 29 -8.81 33.67 39.11
N TYR A 30 -9.62 32.89 39.83
CA TYR A 30 -9.57 32.76 41.29
C TYR A 30 -8.95 31.44 41.75
N LEU A 31 -8.35 31.42 42.94
CA LEU A 31 -7.58 30.26 43.45
C LEU A 31 -8.37 28.94 43.49
N PRO A 32 -9.65 28.89 43.96
CA PRO A 32 -10.43 27.65 43.94
C PRO A 32 -10.66 27.09 42.53
N GLY A 33 -11.02 27.95 41.57
CA GLY A 33 -11.22 27.54 40.19
C GLY A 33 -9.92 27.14 39.49
N LYS A 34 -8.78 27.74 39.83
CA LYS A 34 -7.45 27.28 39.37
C LYS A 34 -7.12 25.88 39.87
N ARG A 35 -7.38 25.59 41.16
CA ARG A 35 -7.16 24.25 41.74
C ARG A 35 -8.04 23.20 41.08
N LEU A 36 -9.32 23.51 40.89
CA LEU A 36 -10.24 22.62 40.20
C LEU A 36 -9.85 22.39 38.74
N SER A 37 -9.43 23.44 38.02
CA SER A 37 -8.95 23.33 36.64
C SER A 37 -7.72 22.43 36.54
N ALA A 38 -6.77 22.53 37.48
CA ALA A 38 -5.61 21.67 37.53
C ALA A 38 -5.98 20.20 37.83
N ARG A 39 -6.95 19.95 38.72
CA ARG A 39 -7.47 18.60 39.00
C ARG A 39 -8.10 17.97 37.75
N VAL A 40 -9.07 18.66 37.15
CA VAL A 40 -9.77 18.17 35.94
C VAL A 40 -8.81 17.99 34.77
N ALA A 41 -7.84 18.90 34.59
CA ALA A 41 -6.79 18.74 33.59
C ALA A 41 -5.93 17.49 33.82
N GLY A 42 -5.55 17.19 35.08
CA GLY A 42 -4.81 15.96 35.41
C GLY A 42 -5.61 14.70 35.09
N GLU A 43 -6.90 14.67 35.41
CA GLU A 43 -7.78 13.53 35.13
C GLU A 43 -8.01 13.33 33.61
N LEU A 44 -8.19 14.41 32.86
CA LEU A 44 -8.26 14.37 31.40
C LEU A 44 -6.94 13.88 30.79
N ALA A 45 -5.79 14.37 31.26
CA ALA A 45 -4.48 13.93 30.77
C ALA A 45 -4.29 12.41 30.98
N GLU A 46 -4.65 11.90 32.17
CA GLU A 46 -4.53 10.47 32.49
C GLU A 46 -5.55 9.61 31.72
N ARG A 47 -6.76 10.11 31.49
CA ARG A 47 -7.74 9.45 30.61
C ARG A 47 -7.24 9.40 29.17
N GLY A 48 -6.66 10.50 28.70
CA GLY A 48 -6.08 10.60 27.36
C GLY A 48 -4.98 9.57 27.15
N ARG A 49 -4.05 9.48 28.09
CA ARG A 49 -2.97 8.47 28.12
C ARG A 49 -3.50 7.04 28.00
N ARG A 50 -4.48 6.68 28.84
CA ARG A 50 -5.11 5.34 28.81
C ARG A 50 -5.78 5.03 27.47
N ARG A 51 -6.43 6.01 26.84
CA ARG A 51 -7.06 5.83 25.52
C ARG A 51 -6.03 5.55 24.43
N VAL A 52 -4.88 6.24 24.45
CA VAL A 52 -3.79 5.98 23.49
C VAL A 52 -3.25 4.56 23.65
N ILE A 53 -3.02 4.10 24.89
CA ILE A 53 -2.59 2.72 25.19
C ILE A 53 -3.60 1.68 24.66
N GLN A 54 -4.89 2.03 24.64
CA GLN A 54 -5.96 1.18 24.10
C GLN A 54 -6.13 1.31 22.58
N GLY A 55 -5.23 1.99 21.88
CA GLY A 55 -5.27 2.18 20.43
C GLY A 55 -6.15 3.34 19.95
N ASN A 56 -6.76 4.10 20.85
CA ASN A 56 -7.64 5.23 20.52
C ASN A 56 -6.87 6.56 20.53
N LEU A 57 -5.94 6.72 19.57
CA LEU A 57 -5.08 7.90 19.48
C LEU A 57 -5.86 9.22 19.40
N SER A 58 -6.89 9.30 18.54
CA SER A 58 -7.67 10.52 18.36
C SER A 58 -8.40 10.96 19.63
N ALA A 59 -9.04 10.02 20.34
CA ALA A 59 -9.77 10.31 21.56
C ALA A 59 -8.82 10.64 22.71
N GLY A 60 -7.66 9.98 22.78
CA GLY A 60 -6.62 10.30 23.74
C GLY A 60 -6.05 11.71 23.54
N TRP A 61 -5.87 12.10 22.27
CA TRP A 61 -5.38 13.42 21.90
C TRP A 61 -6.35 14.56 22.24
N GLN A 62 -7.65 14.35 22.01
CA GLN A 62 -8.69 15.32 22.38
C GLN A 62 -8.69 15.62 23.88
N ASP A 63 -8.53 14.59 24.72
CA ASP A 63 -8.46 14.74 26.16
C ASP A 63 -7.24 15.57 26.60
N LEU A 64 -6.08 15.32 25.99
CA LEU A 64 -4.86 16.07 26.28
C LEU A 64 -4.96 17.55 25.87
N GLN A 65 -5.62 17.84 24.75
CA GLN A 65 -5.91 19.22 24.31
C GLN A 65 -6.87 19.94 25.25
N ALA A 66 -7.93 19.25 25.71
CA ALA A 66 -8.84 19.79 26.70
C ALA A 66 -8.13 20.09 28.04
N ALA A 67 -7.28 19.17 28.50
CA ALA A 67 -6.47 19.33 29.70
C ALA A 67 -5.55 20.57 29.62
N ARG A 68 -4.84 20.72 28.50
CA ARG A 68 -3.96 21.88 28.26
C ARG A 68 -4.74 23.19 28.20
N SER A 69 -5.93 23.20 27.59
CA SER A 69 -6.78 24.39 27.50
C SER A 69 -7.30 24.86 28.87
N LEU A 70 -7.45 23.93 29.83
CA LEU A 70 -7.90 24.23 31.18
C LEU A 70 -6.80 24.79 32.08
N ALA A 71 -5.65 24.15 32.13
CA ALA A 71 -4.61 24.43 33.13
C ALA A 71 -3.24 24.80 32.54
N GLY A 72 -3.07 24.77 31.23
CA GLY A 72 -1.78 24.96 30.57
C GLY A 72 -0.84 23.77 30.78
N ASP A 73 0.46 24.05 30.77
CA ASP A 73 1.53 23.06 30.80
C ASP A 73 1.91 22.66 32.24
N ILE A 74 0.93 22.21 33.03
CA ILE A 74 1.19 21.64 34.37
C ILE A 74 1.92 20.29 34.24
N SER A 75 2.64 19.89 35.29
CA SER A 75 3.48 18.67 35.27
C SER A 75 2.73 17.41 34.80
N ALA A 76 1.48 17.21 35.22
CA ALA A 76 0.68 16.05 34.80
C ALA A 76 0.34 16.07 33.29
N VAL A 77 0.04 17.25 32.75
CA VAL A 77 -0.27 17.42 31.31
C VAL A 77 0.99 17.26 30.47
N LEU A 78 2.14 17.78 30.94
CA LEU A 78 3.43 17.61 30.28
C LEU A 78 3.88 16.14 30.26
N ALA A 79 3.79 15.43 31.38
CA ALA A 79 4.16 14.02 31.47
C ALA A 79 3.28 13.15 30.54
N ALA A 80 1.96 13.36 30.56
CA ALA A 80 1.04 12.64 29.67
C ALA A 80 1.33 12.94 28.18
N ARG A 81 1.69 14.19 27.86
CA ARG A 81 2.10 14.57 26.49
C ARG A 81 3.35 13.84 26.06
N GLU A 82 4.40 13.81 26.88
CA GLU A 82 5.66 13.13 26.56
C GLU A 82 5.43 11.63 26.32
N GLU A 83 4.64 10.98 27.17
CA GLU A 83 4.32 9.55 27.02
C GLU A 83 3.50 9.26 25.76
N ILE A 84 2.47 10.07 25.46
CA ILE A 84 1.67 9.92 24.24
C ILE A 84 2.54 10.11 22.98
N VAL A 85 3.44 11.10 23.00
CA VAL A 85 4.38 11.33 21.88
C VAL A 85 5.30 10.11 21.70
N ALA A 86 5.89 9.60 22.78
CA ALA A 86 6.79 8.45 22.73
C ALA A 86 6.09 7.19 22.20
N LEU A 87 4.88 6.89 22.68
CA LEU A 87 4.08 5.76 22.21
C LEU A 87 3.73 5.86 20.72
N THR A 88 3.34 7.06 20.28
CA THR A 88 2.94 7.28 18.88
C THR A 88 4.15 7.22 17.95
N LEU A 89 5.33 7.69 18.39
CA LEU A 89 6.58 7.54 17.64
C LEU A 89 6.98 6.07 17.52
N SER A 90 6.96 5.32 18.62
CA SER A 90 7.28 3.89 18.61
C SER A 90 6.34 3.09 17.71
N GLU A 91 5.04 3.43 17.70
CA GLU A 91 4.09 2.84 16.76
C GLU A 91 4.44 3.20 15.31
N ALA A 92 4.78 4.47 15.02
CA ALA A 92 5.17 4.87 13.67
C ALA A 92 6.44 4.15 13.19
N GLU A 93 7.43 3.95 14.05
CA GLU A 93 8.63 3.15 13.76
C GLU A 93 8.26 1.70 13.42
N SER A 94 7.43 1.07 14.25
CA SER A 94 6.89 -0.27 13.99
C SER A 94 6.17 -0.36 12.63
N GLN A 95 5.38 0.64 12.26
CA GLN A 95 4.70 0.67 10.95
C GLN A 95 5.70 0.77 9.78
N VAL A 96 6.80 1.52 9.93
CA VAL A 96 7.88 1.57 8.94
C VAL A 96 8.57 0.22 8.82
N GLU A 97 8.91 -0.42 9.93
CA GLU A 97 9.56 -1.75 9.97
C GLU A 97 8.68 -2.84 9.34
N ASN A 98 7.36 -2.75 9.54
CA ASN A 98 6.38 -3.68 8.98
C ASN A 98 6.02 -3.38 7.51
N GLY A 99 6.62 -2.36 6.89
CA GLY A 99 6.43 -2.04 5.48
C GLY A 99 5.12 -1.30 5.14
N ASP A 100 4.49 -0.64 6.12
CA ASP A 100 3.36 0.28 5.95
C ASP A 100 3.76 1.74 6.23
N PRO A 101 4.58 2.36 5.36
CA PRO A 101 5.01 3.74 5.54
C PRO A 101 3.85 4.74 5.42
N ALA A 102 2.74 4.39 4.77
CA ALA A 102 1.56 5.25 4.68
C ALA A 102 0.87 5.40 6.05
N ARG A 103 0.71 4.30 6.79
CA ARG A 103 0.20 4.34 8.17
C ARG A 103 1.14 5.11 9.10
N ALA A 104 2.45 4.93 8.96
CA ALA A 104 3.45 5.69 9.70
C ALA A 104 3.33 7.20 9.44
N ILE A 105 3.22 7.63 8.18
CA ILE A 105 3.03 9.05 7.81
C ILE A 105 1.79 9.63 8.49
N ALA A 106 0.66 8.92 8.50
CA ALA A 106 -0.57 9.40 9.12
C ALA A 106 -0.43 9.64 10.62
N LEU A 107 0.30 8.77 11.33
CA LEU A 107 0.61 8.92 12.76
C LEU A 107 1.54 10.12 13.01
N LEU A 108 2.56 10.30 12.17
CA LEU A 108 3.52 11.41 12.28
C LEU A 108 2.87 12.76 11.96
N GLU A 109 1.97 12.83 10.98
CA GLU A 109 1.16 14.03 10.71
C GLU A 109 0.21 14.34 11.88
N ALA A 110 -0.33 13.32 12.55
CA ALA A 110 -1.11 13.52 13.76
C ALA A 110 -0.27 14.19 14.84
N LEU A 111 0.99 13.75 15.05
CA LEU A 111 1.95 14.37 15.97
C LEU A 111 2.38 15.79 15.57
N GLU A 112 2.56 16.09 14.28
CA GLU A 112 2.88 17.45 13.83
C GLU A 112 1.76 18.45 14.14
N ARG A 113 0.50 18.03 13.98
CA ARG A 113 -0.67 18.84 14.38
C ARG A 113 -0.68 19.15 15.88
N MET A 114 0.08 18.41 16.67
CA MET A 114 0.30 18.63 18.09
C MET A 114 1.38 19.67 18.41
N LEU A 115 1.93 20.32 17.38
CA LEU A 115 3.06 21.26 17.47
C LEU A 115 4.31 20.62 18.09
N VAL A 116 4.46 19.30 17.96
CA VAL A 116 5.71 18.61 18.30
C VAL A 116 6.70 18.90 17.18
N GLN A 117 7.63 19.82 17.44
CA GLN A 117 8.77 20.07 16.55
C GLN A 117 9.97 19.33 17.11
N ASP A 118 10.11 18.07 16.74
CA ASP A 118 11.22 17.22 17.17
C ASP A 118 12.03 16.74 15.97
N GLU A 119 13.35 16.65 16.12
CA GLU A 119 14.24 16.22 15.05
C GLU A 119 14.00 14.76 14.63
N PRO A 120 13.85 13.79 15.57
CA PRO A 120 13.55 12.40 15.23
C PRO A 120 12.24 12.26 14.47
N LEU A 121 11.22 13.06 14.81
CA LEU A 121 9.94 13.08 14.08
C LEU A 121 10.12 13.54 12.64
N ARG A 122 10.89 14.61 12.40
CA ARG A 122 11.19 15.09 11.04
C ARG A 122 11.96 14.06 10.23
N TRP A 123 12.98 13.45 10.83
CA TRP A 123 13.79 12.42 10.20
C TRP A 123 12.94 11.19 9.84
N LEU A 124 12.20 10.64 10.80
CA LEU A 124 11.35 9.46 10.60
C LEU A 124 10.27 9.70 9.55
N LYS A 125 9.67 10.90 9.53
CA LYS A 125 8.71 11.29 8.50
C LYS A 125 9.34 11.37 7.12
N GLU A 126 10.54 11.93 6.99
CA GLU A 126 11.26 11.97 5.72
C GLU A 126 11.62 10.57 5.22
N VAL A 127 12.06 9.67 6.11
CA VAL A 127 12.31 8.25 5.79
C VAL A 127 11.02 7.58 5.32
N ALA A 128 9.93 7.68 6.08
CA ALA A 128 8.64 7.10 5.71
C ALA A 128 8.13 7.66 4.37
N ARG A 129 8.30 8.97 4.13
CA ARG A 129 7.92 9.61 2.86
C ARG A 129 8.76 9.11 1.69
N ARG A 130 10.07 8.90 1.86
CA ARG A 130 10.93 8.32 0.82
C ARG A 130 10.59 6.88 0.54
N LEU A 131 10.29 6.09 1.57
CA LEU A 131 9.83 4.70 1.42
C LEU A 131 8.47 4.64 0.73
N GLU A 132 7.51 5.48 1.11
CA GLU A 132 6.22 5.57 0.42
C GLU A 132 6.40 6.09 -1.00
N SER A 133 7.28 7.07 -1.24
CA SER A 133 7.58 7.56 -2.60
C SER A 133 8.23 6.48 -3.46
N ALA A 134 9.15 5.68 -2.90
CA ALA A 134 9.75 4.54 -3.59
C ALA A 134 8.70 3.43 -3.83
N ARG A 135 7.84 3.15 -2.85
CA ARG A 135 6.72 2.22 -2.98
C ARG A 135 5.71 2.68 -4.03
N LEU A 136 5.40 3.97 -4.08
CA LEU A 136 4.53 4.59 -5.08
C LEU A 136 5.20 4.62 -6.45
N ALA A 137 6.52 4.84 -6.51
CA ALA A 137 7.30 4.74 -7.73
C ALA A 137 7.41 3.29 -8.24
N LEU A 138 7.27 2.30 -7.35
CA LEU A 138 7.12 0.88 -7.69
C LEU A 138 5.66 0.49 -7.97
N ARG A 139 4.68 1.17 -7.37
CA ARG A 139 3.26 1.06 -7.73
C ARG A 139 3.11 1.56 -9.17
N GLY A 140 2.55 0.71 -10.02
CA GLY A 140 2.34 1.07 -11.41
C GLY A 140 3.60 1.05 -12.29
N ARG A 141 4.75 0.50 -11.84
CA ARG A 141 5.77 0.10 -12.82
C ARG A 141 5.21 -1.07 -13.61
N ARG A 142 4.77 -0.72 -14.81
CA ARG A 142 4.37 -1.64 -15.85
C ARG A 142 5.11 -1.29 -17.13
N PHE A 143 5.44 -2.31 -17.87
CA PHE A 143 6.12 -2.20 -19.15
C PHE A 143 5.56 -3.28 -20.07
N LEU A 144 5.74 -3.10 -21.36
CA LEU A 144 5.49 -4.18 -22.32
C LEU A 144 6.75 -5.02 -22.46
N LEU A 145 6.59 -6.34 -22.37
CA LEU A 145 7.59 -7.32 -22.73
C LEU A 145 7.22 -7.91 -24.08
N TRP A 146 8.01 -7.61 -25.09
CA TRP A 146 7.92 -8.19 -26.41
C TRP A 146 8.82 -9.41 -26.49
N VAL A 147 8.25 -10.56 -26.78
CA VAL A 147 8.98 -11.82 -26.93
C VAL A 147 8.86 -12.25 -28.39
N ASP A 148 9.98 -12.29 -29.11
CA ASP A 148 9.99 -12.54 -30.55
C ASP A 148 9.42 -13.93 -30.87
N GLY A 149 8.58 -13.98 -31.90
CA GLY A 149 7.84 -15.20 -32.28
C GLY A 149 6.77 -15.68 -31.28
N VAL A 150 6.58 -14.99 -30.14
CA VAL A 150 5.66 -15.44 -29.07
C VAL A 150 4.52 -14.44 -28.81
N GLY A 151 4.82 -13.16 -28.61
CA GLY A 151 3.79 -12.14 -28.36
C GLY A 151 4.20 -11.04 -27.38
N GLY A 152 3.28 -10.12 -27.12
CA GLY A 152 3.44 -8.99 -26.20
C GLY A 152 2.76 -9.24 -24.86
N TYR A 153 3.46 -8.96 -23.77
CA TYR A 153 2.94 -9.13 -22.40
C TYR A 153 2.98 -7.82 -21.64
N LEU A 154 1.85 -7.42 -21.07
CA LEU A 154 1.82 -6.32 -20.11
C LEU A 154 2.35 -6.83 -18.77
N VAL A 155 3.53 -6.40 -18.36
CA VAL A 155 4.13 -6.80 -17.09
C VAL A 155 3.76 -5.79 -16.02
N CYS A 156 3.18 -6.24 -14.91
CA CYS A 156 2.87 -5.42 -13.74
C CYS A 156 3.74 -5.86 -12.56
N LEU A 157 4.57 -4.95 -12.04
CA LEU A 157 5.49 -5.24 -10.91
C LEU A 157 4.88 -4.96 -9.53
N GLY A 158 3.74 -4.29 -9.48
CA GLY A 158 3.04 -3.94 -8.25
C GLY A 158 2.41 -5.15 -7.57
N ASN A 159 2.35 -5.12 -6.24
CA ASN A 159 1.62 -6.13 -5.46
C ASN A 159 0.10 -5.92 -5.48
N GLU A 160 -0.33 -4.72 -5.85
CA GLU A 160 -1.73 -4.34 -6.03
C GLU A 160 -1.89 -3.86 -7.47
N VAL A 161 -2.77 -4.50 -8.22
CA VAL A 161 -2.98 -4.26 -9.65
C VAL A 161 -4.46 -4.07 -9.91
N ILE A 162 -4.83 -2.88 -10.38
CA ILE A 162 -6.19 -2.50 -10.65
C ILE A 162 -6.52 -2.82 -12.11
N LEU A 163 -7.64 -3.50 -12.31
CA LEU A 163 -8.25 -3.78 -13.61
C LEU A 163 -9.40 -2.81 -13.84
N GLY A 164 -9.47 -2.24 -15.03
CA GLY A 164 -10.53 -1.28 -15.36
C GLY A 164 -10.59 -0.95 -16.84
N GLN A 165 -11.50 -0.07 -17.19
CA GLN A 165 -11.66 0.38 -18.57
C GLN A 165 -10.44 1.19 -19.05
N ALA A 166 -10.05 0.94 -20.29
CA ALA A 166 -9.12 1.78 -21.05
C ALA A 166 -9.80 3.08 -21.44
N CYS A 167 -9.70 4.11 -20.58
CA CYS A 167 -10.26 5.44 -20.82
C CYS A 167 -9.25 6.55 -20.49
N PRO A 168 -9.31 7.70 -21.19
CA PRO A 168 -8.47 8.85 -20.85
C PRO A 168 -8.64 9.27 -19.38
N GLY A 169 -7.51 9.53 -18.70
CA GLY A 169 -7.50 9.92 -17.28
C GLY A 169 -7.75 8.78 -16.28
N CYS A 170 -8.04 7.56 -16.76
CA CYS A 170 -8.17 6.37 -15.91
C CYS A 170 -6.77 5.82 -15.59
N ARG A 171 -6.37 5.90 -14.33
CA ARG A 171 -5.10 5.34 -13.84
C ARG A 171 -5.35 3.95 -13.27
N VAL A 172 -5.28 2.95 -14.14
CA VAL A 172 -5.29 1.52 -13.78
C VAL A 172 -4.10 0.83 -14.41
N GLU A 173 -3.56 -0.18 -13.72
CA GLU A 173 -2.40 -0.92 -14.19
C GLU A 173 -2.74 -1.81 -15.40
N ILE A 174 -3.93 -2.43 -15.38
CA ILE A 174 -4.47 -3.23 -16.48
C ILE A 174 -5.69 -2.52 -17.09
N PRO A 175 -5.48 -1.59 -18.03
CA PRO A 175 -6.56 -0.95 -18.79
C PRO A 175 -7.05 -1.90 -19.89
N ILE A 176 -8.33 -2.25 -19.87
CA ILE A 176 -8.95 -3.18 -20.83
C ILE A 176 -9.90 -2.41 -21.75
N GLN A 177 -9.79 -2.62 -23.05
CA GLN A 177 -10.70 -2.05 -24.05
C GLN A 177 -12.04 -2.79 -24.03
N ALA A 178 -12.91 -2.44 -23.08
CA ALA A 178 -14.21 -3.06 -22.86
C ALA A 178 -15.17 -2.10 -22.12
N ASP A 179 -16.45 -2.47 -22.05
CA ASP A 179 -17.45 -1.80 -21.22
C ASP A 179 -17.30 -2.23 -19.75
N LEU A 180 -16.25 -1.72 -19.11
CA LEU A 180 -15.97 -1.91 -17.69
C LEU A 180 -16.09 -0.57 -16.96
N SER A 181 -16.24 -0.61 -15.64
CA SER A 181 -15.99 0.57 -14.83
C SER A 181 -14.51 0.98 -14.87
N ARG A 182 -14.25 2.27 -14.63
CA ARG A 182 -12.90 2.85 -14.55
C ARG A 182 -11.98 2.10 -13.59
N ARG A 183 -12.54 1.62 -12.47
CA ARG A 183 -11.93 0.67 -11.53
C ARG A 183 -12.94 -0.45 -11.34
N HIS A 184 -12.63 -1.64 -11.81
CA HIS A 184 -13.58 -2.76 -11.85
C HIS A 184 -13.26 -3.82 -10.79
N ALA A 185 -12.00 -4.22 -10.69
CA ALA A 185 -11.50 -5.17 -9.72
C ALA A 185 -10.05 -4.82 -9.36
N THR A 186 -9.60 -5.21 -8.18
CA THR A 186 -8.19 -5.14 -7.78
C THR A 186 -7.70 -6.56 -7.51
N ILE A 187 -6.56 -6.94 -8.09
CA ILE A 187 -5.84 -8.16 -7.71
C ILE A 187 -4.71 -7.76 -6.77
N VAL A 188 -4.64 -8.43 -5.62
CA VAL A 188 -3.62 -8.22 -4.59
C VAL A 188 -2.86 -9.51 -4.38
N ARG A 189 -1.53 -9.44 -4.50
CA ARG A 189 -0.62 -10.51 -4.09
C ARG A 189 -0.56 -10.55 -2.56
N GLN A 190 -0.86 -11.71 -1.97
CA GLN A 190 -0.77 -11.95 -0.52
C GLN A 190 0.08 -13.19 -0.27
N GLY A 191 1.30 -12.99 0.26
CA GLY A 191 2.25 -14.09 0.41
C GLY A 191 2.62 -14.72 -0.94
N ASP A 192 2.38 -16.02 -1.07
CA ASP A 192 2.59 -16.83 -2.27
C ASP A 192 1.36 -16.93 -3.19
N GLY A 193 0.22 -16.42 -2.75
CA GLY A 193 -1.05 -16.45 -3.48
C GLY A 193 -1.57 -15.08 -3.90
N TYR A 194 -2.78 -15.07 -4.46
CA TYR A 194 -3.47 -13.86 -4.91
C TYR A 194 -4.92 -13.85 -4.46
N VAL A 195 -5.40 -12.66 -4.13
CA VAL A 195 -6.81 -12.40 -3.92
C VAL A 195 -7.30 -11.38 -4.95
N ILE A 196 -8.57 -11.49 -5.34
CA ILE A 196 -9.26 -10.48 -6.12
C ILE A 196 -10.34 -9.83 -5.27
N GLU A 197 -10.36 -8.50 -5.27
CA GLU A 197 -11.37 -7.66 -4.65
C GLU A 197 -12.28 -7.06 -5.74
N PRO A 198 -13.59 -7.37 -5.74
CA PRO A 198 -14.53 -6.83 -6.70
C PRO A 198 -14.99 -5.42 -6.29
N TRP A 199 -14.80 -4.43 -7.16
CA TRP A 199 -15.44 -3.11 -7.03
C TRP A 199 -16.78 -3.05 -7.76
N GLN A 200 -16.95 -3.94 -8.73
CA GLN A 200 -18.09 -4.07 -9.62
C GLN A 200 -18.39 -5.55 -9.88
N ALA A 201 -19.48 -5.82 -10.60
CA ALA A 201 -19.95 -7.16 -10.89
C ALA A 201 -18.85 -8.07 -11.47
N THR A 202 -18.33 -8.95 -10.62
CA THR A 202 -17.22 -9.87 -10.91
C THR A 202 -17.64 -11.28 -10.53
N ARG A 203 -17.27 -12.27 -11.35
CA ARG A 203 -17.48 -13.69 -11.05
C ARG A 203 -16.18 -14.47 -11.17
N ILE A 204 -16.03 -15.51 -10.36
CA ILE A 204 -14.99 -16.52 -10.49
C ILE A 204 -15.67 -17.85 -10.79
N ASN A 205 -15.29 -18.52 -11.87
CA ASN A 205 -15.88 -19.80 -12.30
C ASN A 205 -17.43 -19.77 -12.33
N GLY A 206 -17.99 -18.63 -12.77
CA GLY A 206 -19.43 -18.41 -12.85
C GLY A 206 -20.12 -17.96 -11.56
N GLN A 207 -19.44 -17.99 -10.41
CA GLN A 207 -19.99 -17.55 -9.12
C GLN A 207 -19.70 -16.07 -8.85
N THR A 208 -20.73 -15.28 -8.54
CA THR A 208 -20.57 -13.87 -8.18
C THR A 208 -19.88 -13.73 -6.83
N ILE A 209 -18.86 -12.89 -6.79
CA ILE A 209 -18.13 -12.54 -5.57
C ILE A 209 -18.51 -11.13 -5.10
N HIS A 210 -18.54 -10.93 -3.78
CA HIS A 210 -18.91 -9.64 -3.17
C HIS A 210 -17.81 -9.04 -2.29
N GLY A 211 -16.70 -9.76 -2.10
CA GLY A 211 -15.56 -9.31 -1.32
C GLY A 211 -14.30 -10.03 -1.76
N MET A 212 -13.20 -9.80 -1.03
CA MET A 212 -11.92 -10.43 -1.31
C MET A 212 -12.05 -11.95 -1.41
N THR A 213 -11.62 -12.51 -2.54
CA THR A 213 -11.71 -13.95 -2.83
C THR A 213 -10.36 -14.46 -3.31
N LEU A 214 -9.91 -15.60 -2.80
CA LEU A 214 -8.67 -16.26 -3.21
C LEU A 214 -8.76 -16.73 -4.66
N LEU A 215 -7.72 -16.49 -5.45
CA LEU A 215 -7.57 -17.00 -6.80
C LEU A 215 -6.73 -18.28 -6.79
N SER A 216 -7.18 -19.28 -7.54
CA SER A 216 -6.48 -20.54 -7.80
C SER A 216 -6.10 -20.66 -9.27
N ASP A 217 -5.06 -21.44 -9.59
CA ASP A 217 -4.67 -21.71 -10.98
C ASP A 217 -5.87 -22.22 -11.78
N GLN A 218 -6.02 -21.69 -12.99
CA GLN A 218 -7.09 -21.94 -13.96
C GLN A 218 -8.45 -21.30 -13.65
N ASP A 219 -8.57 -20.51 -12.57
CA ASP A 219 -9.80 -19.77 -12.32
C ASP A 219 -10.17 -18.85 -13.51
N GLU A 220 -11.41 -18.97 -13.99
CA GLU A 220 -11.98 -18.05 -14.95
C GLU A 220 -12.57 -16.85 -14.23
N ILE A 221 -11.95 -15.69 -14.40
CA ILE A 221 -12.40 -14.40 -13.88
C ILE A 221 -13.27 -13.73 -14.96
N ALA A 222 -14.53 -13.49 -14.63
CA ALA A 222 -15.44 -12.70 -15.44
C ALA A 222 -15.59 -11.29 -14.85
N LEU A 223 -15.24 -10.27 -15.64
CA LEU A 223 -15.44 -8.86 -15.30
C LEU A 223 -16.61 -8.32 -16.14
N GLY A 224 -17.66 -7.82 -15.48
CA GLY A 224 -18.88 -7.40 -16.14
C GLY A 224 -19.52 -8.52 -16.98
N GLN A 225 -20.09 -8.15 -18.13
CA GLN A 225 -20.81 -9.10 -18.97
C GLN A 225 -19.89 -9.86 -19.94
N THR A 226 -18.90 -9.20 -20.52
CA THR A 226 -18.18 -9.70 -21.72
C THR A 226 -16.73 -10.08 -21.48
N VAL A 227 -16.04 -9.50 -20.50
CA VAL A 227 -14.62 -9.77 -20.28
C VAL A 227 -14.45 -11.07 -19.50
N ARG A 228 -13.60 -11.96 -20.03
CA ARG A 228 -13.20 -13.23 -19.43
C ARG A 228 -11.69 -13.35 -19.47
N LEU A 229 -11.09 -13.64 -18.33
CA LEU A 229 -9.68 -13.87 -18.12
C LEU A 229 -9.48 -15.23 -17.44
N CYS A 230 -8.44 -15.98 -17.79
CA CYS A 230 -8.01 -17.14 -17.02
C CYS A 230 -6.80 -16.73 -16.16
N PHE A 231 -6.89 -16.95 -14.86
CA PHE A 231 -5.76 -16.78 -13.95
C PHE A 231 -4.87 -18.02 -13.99
N ARG A 232 -3.57 -17.84 -14.14
CA ARG A 232 -2.58 -18.93 -14.17
C ARG A 232 -1.43 -18.63 -13.23
N GLN A 233 -1.01 -19.62 -12.45
CA GLN A 233 0.21 -19.55 -11.64
C GLN A 233 1.07 -20.79 -11.96
N PRO A 234 1.75 -20.79 -13.11
CA PRO A 234 2.25 -22.02 -13.73
C PRO A 234 3.50 -22.61 -13.04
N HIS A 235 4.23 -21.81 -12.26
CA HIS A 235 5.51 -22.21 -11.68
C HIS A 235 5.46 -22.27 -10.14
N ALA A 236 5.59 -23.46 -9.55
CA ALA A 236 5.43 -23.68 -8.11
C ALA A 236 6.42 -22.89 -7.21
N LEU A 237 7.60 -22.55 -7.73
CA LEU A 237 8.62 -21.79 -6.98
C LEU A 237 8.61 -20.28 -7.28
N SER A 238 7.57 -19.79 -7.96
CA SER A 238 7.42 -18.37 -8.24
C SER A 238 5.99 -17.92 -7.94
N ALA A 239 5.87 -16.81 -7.22
CA ALA A 239 4.57 -16.15 -7.04
C ALA A 239 4.13 -15.39 -8.30
N SER A 240 4.92 -15.33 -9.38
CA SER A 240 4.49 -14.68 -10.61
C SER A 240 3.30 -15.41 -11.21
N ALA A 241 2.29 -14.64 -11.62
CA ALA A 241 1.08 -15.17 -12.23
C ALA A 241 0.83 -14.52 -13.58
N ARG A 242 -0.08 -15.11 -14.34
CA ARG A 242 -0.48 -14.68 -15.67
C ARG A 242 -1.99 -14.54 -15.74
N LEU A 243 -2.46 -13.54 -16.46
CA LEU A 243 -3.85 -13.40 -16.86
C LEU A 243 -3.93 -13.56 -18.38
N ASP A 244 -4.66 -14.59 -18.80
CA ASP A 244 -4.91 -14.89 -20.21
C ASP A 244 -6.28 -14.40 -20.64
N PHE A 245 -6.36 -13.68 -21.75
CA PHE A 245 -7.65 -13.30 -22.32
C PHE A 245 -8.34 -14.53 -22.94
N VAL A 246 -9.39 -15.01 -22.27
CA VAL A 246 -10.31 -16.03 -22.83
C VAL A 246 -11.30 -15.37 -23.79
N SER A 247 -11.69 -14.13 -23.48
CA SER A 247 -12.49 -13.28 -24.37
C SER A 247 -11.63 -12.54 -25.41
N HIS A 248 -12.26 -11.98 -26.44
CA HIS A 248 -11.58 -11.26 -27.53
C HIS A 248 -10.99 -9.89 -27.16
N HIS A 249 -11.17 -9.43 -25.91
CA HIS A 249 -10.71 -8.12 -25.47
C HIS A 249 -9.17 -8.08 -25.35
N ARG A 250 -8.63 -6.86 -25.31
CA ARG A 250 -7.19 -6.59 -25.15
C ARG A 250 -6.98 -5.43 -24.20
N THR A 251 -5.75 -5.30 -23.72
CA THR A 251 -5.31 -4.14 -22.95
C THR A 251 -5.09 -2.90 -23.82
N ALA A 252 -4.85 -1.74 -23.21
CA ALA A 252 -4.33 -0.54 -23.88
C ALA A 252 -3.02 -0.05 -23.22
N PRO A 253 -1.85 -0.16 -23.88
CA PRO A 253 -1.64 -0.74 -25.21
C PRO A 253 -1.95 -2.24 -25.27
N SER A 254 -2.14 -2.75 -26.49
CA SER A 254 -2.53 -4.13 -26.73
C SER A 254 -1.42 -5.10 -26.30
N ALA A 255 -1.78 -6.07 -25.45
CA ALA A 255 -0.95 -7.19 -25.06
C ALA A 255 -1.76 -8.50 -25.20
N ASP A 256 -1.08 -9.60 -25.51
CA ASP A 256 -1.65 -10.94 -25.64
C ASP A 256 -1.98 -11.56 -24.29
N GLY A 257 -1.26 -11.14 -23.24
CA GLY A 257 -1.50 -11.53 -21.86
C GLY A 257 -0.93 -10.51 -20.88
N VAL A 258 -1.25 -10.70 -19.60
CA VAL A 258 -0.70 -9.88 -18.52
C VAL A 258 0.14 -10.75 -17.60
N LEU A 259 1.31 -10.26 -17.20
CA LEU A 259 2.16 -10.89 -16.19
C LEU A 259 2.09 -10.09 -14.89
N LEU A 260 1.58 -10.72 -13.83
CA LEU A 260 1.64 -10.21 -12.46
C LEU A 260 2.98 -10.63 -11.87
N MET A 261 4.05 -9.93 -12.22
CA MET A 261 5.43 -10.36 -11.92
C MET A 261 5.81 -10.11 -10.45
N ALA A 262 6.17 -11.19 -9.77
CA ALA A 262 6.78 -11.22 -8.44
C ALA A 262 8.30 -11.04 -8.55
N GLU A 263 9.07 -11.76 -7.75
CA GLU A 263 10.54 -11.74 -7.76
C GLU A 263 11.16 -12.39 -9.00
N SER A 264 10.47 -13.33 -9.66
CA SER A 264 11.00 -14.03 -10.84
C SER A 264 9.92 -14.31 -11.88
N CYS A 265 10.22 -14.18 -13.15
CA CYS A 265 9.38 -14.60 -14.27
C CYS A 265 10.24 -15.44 -15.23
N VAL A 266 9.76 -16.64 -15.54
CA VAL A 266 10.50 -17.64 -16.34
C VAL A 266 9.87 -17.72 -17.72
N LEU A 267 10.70 -17.55 -18.75
CA LEU A 267 10.37 -17.67 -20.16
C LEU A 267 11.16 -18.86 -20.74
N GLY A 268 10.56 -19.65 -21.62
CA GLY A 268 11.24 -20.78 -22.27
C GLY A 268 10.28 -21.88 -22.70
N PRO A 269 10.77 -23.06 -23.14
CA PRO A 269 9.96 -24.04 -23.87
C PRO A 269 8.97 -24.84 -23.01
N LYS A 270 9.14 -24.85 -21.68
CA LYS A 270 8.36 -25.71 -20.79
C LYS A 270 6.97 -25.12 -20.53
N TRP A 271 5.97 -25.98 -20.39
CA TRP A 271 4.60 -25.55 -20.14
C TRP A 271 4.40 -24.90 -18.76
N GLN A 272 5.30 -25.17 -17.80
CA GLN A 272 5.32 -24.53 -16.48
C GLN A 272 5.94 -23.12 -16.51
N ASN A 273 6.48 -22.67 -17.65
CA ASN A 273 7.00 -21.32 -17.77
C ASN A 273 5.86 -20.31 -17.86
N HIS A 274 6.10 -19.10 -17.37
CA HIS A 274 5.12 -18.03 -17.36
C HIS A 274 4.83 -17.54 -18.79
N VAL A 275 5.89 -17.48 -19.61
CA VAL A 275 5.79 -17.29 -21.05
C VAL A 275 6.37 -18.52 -21.73
N VAL A 276 5.50 -19.26 -22.41
CA VAL A 276 5.89 -20.49 -23.11
C VAL A 276 6.46 -20.11 -24.48
N CYS A 277 7.77 -20.27 -24.63
CA CYS A 277 8.55 -19.98 -25.83
C CYS A 277 9.02 -21.32 -26.42
N ARG A 278 8.17 -21.97 -27.23
CA ARG A 278 8.36 -23.38 -27.63
C ARG A 278 9.63 -23.65 -28.44
N ASP A 279 10.09 -22.64 -29.17
CA ASP A 279 11.23 -22.76 -30.08
C ASP A 279 12.57 -22.41 -29.39
N TRP A 280 12.56 -22.02 -28.12
CA TRP A 280 13.78 -21.74 -27.35
C TRP A 280 14.36 -23.03 -26.76
N GLN A 281 15.68 -23.15 -26.73
CA GLN A 281 16.41 -24.31 -26.20
C GLN A 281 16.50 -24.29 -24.67
N GLY A 282 16.39 -23.11 -24.06
CA GLY A 282 16.61 -22.91 -22.64
C GLY A 282 15.65 -21.92 -22.00
N ASP A 283 15.70 -21.88 -20.67
CA ASP A 283 14.93 -20.93 -19.89
C ASP A 283 15.71 -19.61 -19.75
N VAL A 284 15.00 -18.50 -19.97
CA VAL A 284 15.44 -17.15 -19.62
C VAL A 284 14.63 -16.70 -18.41
N VAL A 285 15.32 -16.22 -17.38
CA VAL A 285 14.71 -15.77 -16.14
C VAL A 285 14.86 -14.27 -16.02
N LEU A 286 13.73 -13.57 -16.04
CA LEU A 286 13.63 -12.21 -15.54
C LEU A 286 13.51 -12.27 -14.01
N TYR A 287 14.29 -11.50 -13.28
CA TYR A 287 14.23 -11.47 -11.83
C TYR A 287 14.49 -10.10 -11.26
N ARG A 288 13.95 -9.84 -10.07
CA ARG A 288 14.14 -8.58 -9.35
C ARG A 288 15.26 -8.74 -8.35
N ARG A 289 16.08 -7.71 -8.22
CA ARG A 289 17.15 -7.63 -7.22
C ARG A 289 17.35 -6.18 -6.83
N ASP A 290 17.26 -5.89 -5.53
CA ASP A 290 17.50 -4.55 -4.98
C ASP A 290 16.65 -3.44 -5.65
N GLY A 291 15.46 -3.80 -6.13
CA GLY A 291 14.53 -2.90 -6.86
C GLY A 291 14.76 -2.82 -8.37
N ASP A 292 15.85 -3.38 -8.87
CA ASP A 292 16.19 -3.46 -10.28
C ASP A 292 15.66 -4.74 -10.94
N LEU A 293 15.42 -4.66 -12.24
CA LEU A 293 15.08 -5.82 -13.07
C LEU A 293 16.34 -6.35 -13.73
N CYS A 294 16.53 -7.66 -13.70
CA CYS A 294 17.68 -8.35 -14.25
C CYS A 294 17.23 -9.52 -15.12
N CYS A 295 18.11 -9.95 -16.02
CA CYS A 295 17.96 -11.13 -16.85
C CYS A 295 19.06 -12.15 -16.52
N ARG A 296 18.72 -13.45 -16.63
CA ARG A 296 19.68 -14.55 -16.61
C ARG A 296 19.29 -15.63 -17.61
N ALA A 297 20.26 -16.19 -18.31
CA ALA A 297 20.15 -17.40 -19.12
C ALA A 297 21.30 -18.36 -18.79
N MET A 298 21.26 -19.59 -19.33
CA MET A 298 22.33 -20.59 -19.17
C MET A 298 23.46 -20.47 -20.20
N GLU A 299 23.38 -19.49 -21.09
CA GLU A 299 24.36 -19.16 -22.12
C GLU A 299 24.77 -17.69 -22.02
N ALA A 300 25.83 -17.29 -22.74
CA ALA A 300 26.15 -15.88 -22.88
C ALA A 300 25.02 -15.14 -23.61
N ILE A 301 24.70 -13.93 -23.15
CA ILE A 301 23.60 -13.12 -23.69
C ILE A 301 24.11 -11.74 -24.06
N GLU A 302 23.49 -11.12 -25.05
CA GLU A 302 23.69 -9.71 -25.37
C GLU A 302 22.57 -8.89 -24.75
N ILE A 303 22.92 -7.84 -23.99
CA ILE A 303 21.96 -6.87 -23.45
C ILE A 303 22.38 -5.49 -23.97
N ASP A 304 21.49 -4.82 -24.71
CA ASP A 304 21.71 -3.47 -25.23
C ASP A 304 23.03 -3.31 -26.00
N GLY A 305 23.38 -4.30 -26.83
CA GLY A 305 24.63 -4.30 -27.60
C GLY A 305 25.86 -4.84 -26.85
N ARG A 306 25.71 -5.24 -25.58
CA ARG A 306 26.83 -5.64 -24.72
C ARG A 306 26.74 -7.12 -24.34
N LEU A 307 27.79 -7.86 -24.69
CA LEU A 307 27.94 -9.25 -24.30
C LEU A 307 28.11 -9.40 -22.78
N CYS A 308 27.29 -10.26 -22.19
CA CYS A 308 27.22 -10.56 -20.77
C CYS A 308 27.37 -12.07 -20.53
N ASP A 309 28.08 -12.46 -19.47
CA ASP A 309 28.26 -13.86 -19.08
C ASP A 309 27.00 -14.40 -18.37
N GLY A 310 25.96 -14.64 -19.17
CA GLY A 310 24.69 -15.28 -18.78
C GLY A 310 23.79 -14.49 -17.85
N ARG A 311 24.14 -13.25 -17.47
CA ARG A 311 23.26 -12.37 -16.69
C ARG A 311 23.62 -10.90 -16.84
N GLY A 312 22.64 -10.03 -16.65
CA GLY A 312 22.85 -8.59 -16.57
C GLY A 312 21.60 -7.85 -16.07
N GLN A 313 21.78 -6.58 -15.75
CA GLN A 313 20.69 -5.68 -15.38
C GLN A 313 19.96 -5.22 -16.64
N LEU A 314 18.65 -5.00 -16.52
CA LEU A 314 17.79 -4.47 -17.55
C LEU A 314 17.31 -3.05 -17.19
N HIS A 315 17.10 -2.25 -18.22
CA HIS A 315 16.50 -0.93 -18.16
C HIS A 315 15.15 -0.92 -18.89
N GLN A 316 14.43 0.21 -18.85
CA GLN A 316 13.02 0.30 -19.25
C GLN A 316 12.78 -0.01 -20.74
N ASN A 317 13.82 0.07 -21.57
CA ASN A 317 13.76 -0.23 -23.01
C ASN A 317 14.84 -1.23 -23.44
N SER A 318 15.28 -2.09 -22.52
CA SER A 318 16.38 -3.01 -22.83
C SER A 318 15.99 -4.06 -23.87
N HIS A 319 16.92 -4.38 -24.75
CA HIS A 319 16.86 -5.49 -25.68
C HIS A 319 17.81 -6.60 -25.24
N VAL A 320 17.32 -7.84 -25.25
CA VAL A 320 18.08 -9.03 -24.85
C VAL A 320 18.06 -10.04 -25.98
N THR A 321 19.23 -10.54 -26.36
CA THR A 321 19.39 -11.55 -27.43
C THR A 321 20.27 -12.70 -26.94
N GLY A 322 19.83 -13.93 -27.21
CA GLY A 322 20.59 -15.16 -27.02
C GLY A 322 20.86 -15.86 -28.35
N SER A 323 21.23 -17.13 -28.31
CA SER A 323 21.51 -17.89 -29.54
C SER A 323 20.25 -18.20 -30.35
N ASP A 324 19.11 -18.37 -29.69
CA ASP A 324 17.82 -18.73 -30.30
C ASP A 324 16.62 -17.97 -29.74
N PHE A 325 16.87 -16.93 -28.94
CA PHE A 325 15.83 -16.09 -28.36
C PHE A 325 16.12 -14.60 -28.51
N SER A 326 15.05 -13.82 -28.54
CA SER A 326 15.11 -12.37 -28.52
C SER A 326 13.90 -11.79 -27.80
N MET A 327 14.12 -10.79 -26.97
CA MET A 327 13.06 -10.06 -26.28
C MET A 327 13.42 -8.60 -26.04
N SER A 328 12.40 -7.75 -25.95
CA SER A 328 12.55 -6.32 -25.67
C SER A 328 11.60 -5.86 -24.58
N LEU A 329 12.05 -4.93 -23.76
CA LEU A 329 11.21 -4.18 -22.84
C LEU A 329 10.82 -2.87 -23.51
N GLU A 330 9.61 -2.39 -23.26
CA GLU A 330 9.13 -1.09 -23.70
C GLU A 330 8.45 -0.36 -22.55
N GLU A 331 8.93 0.85 -22.26
CA GLU A 331 8.36 1.75 -21.28
C GLU A 331 6.98 2.25 -21.73
N LEU A 332 6.03 2.25 -20.79
CA LEU A 332 4.69 2.78 -21.05
C LEU A 332 4.62 4.28 -20.72
N PRO A 333 3.93 5.08 -21.55
CA PRO A 333 3.82 6.53 -21.38
C PRO A 333 2.94 6.98 -20.20
#